data_AF-A0A7C5MBL8-F1
#
_entry.id   AF-A0A7C5MBL8-F1
#
_cell.length_a   1.000
_cell.length_b   1.000
_cell.length_c   1.000
_cell.angle_alpha   90.00
_cell.angle_beta   90.00
_cell.angle_gamma   90.00
#
_symmetry.space_group_name_H-M   'P 1'
#
loop_
_entity.id
_entity.type
_entity.pdbx_description
1 polymer ?
#
loop_
_entity_poly.entity_id
_entity_poly.type
_entity_poly.pdbx_seq_one_letter_code
_entity_poly.pdbx_strand_id
1 'polypeptide(L)'
;MKKSTDIIGLPVIGIAEGTELGTVKDMVINASTGSLAALIVDDGKWYLGAKLLPFATVAGIGETVVTTESSRNIVPVSAVPELEKLLAANVKVVGTKVLAKSGRIIGTVIEVIFDASGKIAACEIEDAGGKVTQFPAQRVITYGPQVTVVAEIDERVPEPANAGTKLAGAREEVVVQEPPAVSATARAPAMDEEIAKKFDERQRKFLLGKKASRRIETDSGLLIVEQGGEITEEVLQKAKLAGKFVELSMSIQ
;
A
#
# COMPACT_ATOMS: atom_id res chain seq x y z
N MET A 1 -11.17 0.36 -6.55
CA MET A 1 -10.97 -0.70 -5.55
C MET A 1 -11.52 -1.99 -6.11
N LYS A 2 -10.94 -3.14 -5.75
CA LYS A 2 -11.43 -4.48 -6.09
C LYS A 2 -11.25 -5.42 -4.90
N LYS A 3 -12.22 -6.27 -4.61
CA LYS A 3 -12.09 -7.39 -3.66
C LYS A 3 -11.31 -8.55 -4.29
N SER A 4 -10.81 -9.49 -3.50
CA SER A 4 -10.23 -10.74 -4.04
C SER A 4 -11.31 -11.60 -4.71
N THR A 5 -12.54 -11.58 -4.19
CA THR A 5 -13.72 -12.20 -4.83
C THR A 5 -14.12 -11.55 -6.16
N ASP A 6 -13.79 -10.27 -6.40
CA ASP A 6 -14.02 -9.60 -7.69
C ASP A 6 -12.97 -10.00 -8.76
N ILE A 7 -11.95 -10.78 -8.41
CA ILE A 7 -10.78 -11.08 -9.24
C ILE A 7 -10.68 -12.59 -9.51
N ILE A 8 -10.89 -13.41 -8.48
CA ILE A 8 -10.85 -14.87 -8.58
C ILE A 8 -12.07 -15.35 -9.39
N GLY A 9 -11.84 -16.25 -10.35
CA GLY A 9 -12.86 -16.76 -11.27
C GLY A 9 -13.07 -15.91 -12.52
N LEU A 10 -12.45 -14.72 -12.66
CA LEU A 10 -12.53 -13.96 -13.90
C LEU A 10 -11.70 -14.60 -15.03
N PRO A 11 -12.21 -14.65 -16.27
CA PRO A 11 -11.41 -15.00 -17.45
C PRO A 11 -10.37 -13.91 -17.75
N VAL A 12 -9.22 -14.34 -18.29
CA VAL A 12 -8.09 -13.50 -18.67
C VAL A 12 -8.05 -13.36 -20.19
N ILE A 13 -8.21 -12.15 -20.70
CA ILE A 13 -8.28 -11.86 -22.14
C ILE A 13 -6.98 -11.22 -22.63
N GLY A 14 -6.43 -11.74 -23.72
CA GLY A 14 -5.32 -11.14 -24.46
C GLY A 14 -5.83 -10.07 -25.42
N ILE A 15 -5.37 -8.83 -25.28
CA ILE A 15 -5.83 -7.69 -26.09
C ILE A 15 -5.37 -7.84 -27.55
N ALA A 16 -4.12 -8.24 -27.78
CA ALA A 16 -3.56 -8.40 -29.11
C ALA A 16 -4.12 -9.62 -29.86
N GLU A 17 -4.47 -10.70 -29.17
CA GLU A 17 -5.06 -11.91 -29.76
C GLU A 17 -6.60 -11.86 -29.84
N GLY A 18 -7.26 -11.06 -28.99
CA GLY A 18 -8.72 -11.00 -28.90
C GLY A 18 -9.35 -12.27 -28.30
N THR A 19 -8.60 -13.07 -27.54
CA THR A 19 -8.99 -14.40 -27.05
C THR A 19 -8.85 -14.56 -25.54
N GLU A 20 -9.62 -15.49 -24.97
CA GLU A 20 -9.41 -15.95 -23.60
C GLU A 20 -8.15 -16.83 -23.52
N LEU A 21 -7.33 -16.56 -22.51
CA LEU A 21 -6.03 -17.18 -22.26
C LEU A 21 -6.06 -18.16 -21.07
N GLY A 22 -7.17 -18.21 -20.34
CA GLY A 22 -7.38 -18.98 -19.12
C GLY A 22 -8.17 -18.20 -18.07
N THR A 23 -8.42 -18.79 -16.91
CA THR A 23 -9.20 -18.20 -15.81
C THR A 23 -8.33 -17.93 -14.58
N VAL A 24 -8.57 -16.84 -13.85
CA VAL A 24 -7.89 -16.55 -12.58
C VAL A 24 -8.32 -17.56 -11.52
N LYS A 25 -7.36 -18.32 -10.99
CA LYS A 25 -7.59 -19.41 -10.02
C LYS A 25 -7.32 -19.00 -8.57
N ASP A 26 -6.31 -18.17 -8.37
CA ASP A 26 -5.80 -17.75 -7.05
C ASP A 26 -4.88 -16.53 -7.23
N MET A 27 -4.38 -15.95 -6.14
CA MET A 27 -3.60 -14.71 -6.13
C MET A 27 -2.28 -14.86 -5.37
N VAL A 28 -1.18 -14.35 -5.94
CA VAL A 28 0.14 -14.33 -5.30
C VAL A 28 0.33 -12.98 -4.60
N ILE A 29 0.34 -12.97 -3.27
CA ILE A 29 0.54 -11.76 -2.47
C ILE A 29 2.01 -11.62 -2.09
N ASN A 30 2.60 -10.45 -2.36
CA ASN A 30 3.84 -10.04 -1.73
C ASN A 30 3.54 -9.49 -0.32
N ALA A 31 3.87 -10.31 0.67
CA ALA A 31 3.65 -10.02 2.09
C ALA A 31 4.45 -8.82 2.61
N SER A 32 5.64 -8.52 2.05
CA SER A 32 6.52 -7.45 2.55
C SER A 32 6.11 -6.07 2.04
N THR A 33 5.47 -6.00 0.86
CA THR A 33 4.93 -4.76 0.27
C THR A 33 3.43 -4.60 0.48
N GLY A 34 2.73 -5.64 0.94
CA GLY A 34 1.28 -5.66 1.09
C GLY A 34 0.57 -5.48 -0.25
N SER A 35 0.98 -6.22 -1.28
CA SER A 35 0.46 -6.03 -2.65
C SER A 35 0.30 -7.33 -3.43
N LEU A 36 -0.62 -7.31 -4.39
CA LEU A 36 -0.79 -8.35 -5.41
C LEU A 36 0.43 -8.36 -6.34
N ALA A 37 1.15 -9.47 -6.38
CA ALA A 37 2.34 -9.64 -7.20
C ALA A 37 2.05 -10.31 -8.54
N ALA A 38 1.12 -11.29 -8.54
CA ALA A 38 0.65 -11.97 -9.74
C ALA A 38 -0.72 -12.62 -9.52
N LEU A 39 -1.42 -12.90 -10.62
CA LEU A 39 -2.58 -13.79 -10.66
C LEU A 39 -2.12 -15.19 -11.06
N ILE A 40 -2.62 -16.23 -10.42
CA ILE A 40 -2.43 -17.62 -10.90
C ILE A 40 -3.51 -17.89 -11.95
N VAL A 41 -3.11 -18.28 -13.15
CA VAL A 41 -4.01 -18.52 -14.29
C VAL A 41 -4.06 -20.01 -14.62
N ASP A 42 -5.26 -20.54 -14.82
CA ASP A 42 -5.51 -21.88 -15.31
C ASP A 42 -5.93 -21.82 -16.79
N ASP A 43 -5.12 -22.36 -17.70
CA ASP A 43 -5.44 -22.46 -19.13
C ASP A 43 -5.86 -23.89 -19.55
N GLY A 44 -6.32 -24.68 -18.57
CA GLY A 44 -6.70 -26.09 -18.70
C GLY A 44 -5.52 -27.07 -18.80
N LYS A 45 -4.30 -26.57 -19.05
CA LYS A 45 -3.11 -27.39 -19.31
C LYS A 45 -2.32 -27.65 -18.02
N TRP A 46 -3.02 -28.07 -16.97
CA TRP A 46 -2.49 -28.29 -15.62
C TRP A 46 -1.23 -29.17 -15.57
N TYR A 47 -1.08 -30.10 -16.52
CA TYR A 47 0.07 -30.99 -16.67
C TYR A 47 1.37 -30.28 -17.13
N LEU A 48 1.28 -29.00 -17.52
CA LEU A 48 2.43 -28.12 -17.79
C LEU A 48 2.84 -27.27 -16.58
N GLY A 49 2.20 -27.48 -15.42
CA GLY A 49 2.42 -26.70 -14.20
C GLY A 49 1.61 -25.41 -14.14
N ALA A 50 1.75 -24.69 -13.03
CA ALA A 50 1.04 -23.43 -12.80
C ALA A 50 1.59 -22.29 -13.67
N LYS A 51 0.69 -21.41 -14.10
CA LYS A 51 1.02 -20.19 -14.87
C LYS A 51 0.65 -18.95 -14.08
N LEU A 52 1.40 -17.89 -14.29
CA LEU A 52 1.30 -16.63 -13.60
C LEU A 52 1.12 -15.50 -14.61
N LEU A 53 0.22 -14.57 -14.32
CA LEU A 53 0.17 -13.25 -14.94
C LEU A 53 0.72 -12.24 -13.92
N PRO A 54 1.96 -11.73 -14.06
CA PRO A 54 2.52 -10.74 -13.16
C PRO A 54 1.65 -9.47 -13.13
N PHE A 55 1.37 -8.92 -11.96
CA PHE A 55 0.42 -7.80 -11.83
C PHE A 55 0.85 -6.56 -12.64
N ALA A 56 2.15 -6.31 -12.76
CA ALA A 56 2.72 -5.25 -13.60
C ALA A 56 2.47 -5.41 -15.12
N THR A 57 1.88 -6.54 -15.56
CA THR A 57 1.47 -6.82 -16.94
C THR A 57 -0.04 -6.93 -17.12
N VAL A 58 -0.82 -6.71 -16.05
CA VAL A 58 -2.29 -6.60 -16.13
C VAL A 58 -2.63 -5.21 -16.69
N ALA A 59 -3.35 -5.18 -17.82
CA ALA A 59 -3.82 -3.94 -18.44
C ALA A 59 -5.08 -3.41 -17.74
N GLY A 60 -5.90 -4.28 -17.17
CA GLY A 60 -7.07 -3.90 -16.39
C GLY A 60 -7.76 -5.07 -15.67
N ILE A 61 -8.50 -4.74 -14.62
CA ILE A 61 -9.41 -5.66 -13.90
C ILE A 61 -10.81 -5.08 -14.01
N GLY A 62 -11.59 -5.62 -14.93
CA GLY A 62 -12.98 -5.24 -15.17
C GLY A 62 -13.95 -5.83 -14.14
N GLU A 63 -15.24 -5.76 -14.42
CA GLU A 63 -16.28 -6.43 -13.64
C GLU A 63 -16.41 -7.92 -14.00
N THR A 64 -16.15 -8.26 -15.26
CA THR A 64 -16.38 -9.60 -15.83
C THR A 64 -15.14 -10.25 -16.46
N VAL A 65 -14.03 -9.51 -16.60
CA VAL A 65 -12.79 -9.97 -17.25
C VAL A 65 -11.57 -9.31 -16.62
N VAL A 66 -10.41 -9.99 -16.67
CA VAL A 66 -9.08 -9.38 -16.53
C VAL A 66 -8.46 -9.26 -17.92
N THR A 67 -7.74 -8.18 -18.21
CA THR A 67 -7.08 -7.97 -19.52
C THR A 67 -5.57 -7.87 -19.39
N THR A 68 -4.85 -8.31 -20.44
CA THR A 68 -3.40 -8.13 -20.60
C THR A 68 -3.05 -7.94 -22.07
N GLU A 69 -1.95 -7.26 -22.38
CA GLU A 69 -1.56 -6.94 -23.76
C GLU A 69 -1.49 -8.16 -24.68
N SER A 70 -0.88 -9.27 -24.23
CA SER A 70 -0.84 -10.51 -25.02
C SER A 70 -0.63 -11.77 -24.19
N SER A 71 -0.87 -12.93 -24.80
CA SER A 71 -0.58 -14.27 -24.26
C SER A 71 0.84 -14.44 -23.69
N ARG A 72 1.82 -13.69 -24.21
CA ARG A 72 3.22 -13.72 -23.77
C ARG A 72 3.45 -13.21 -22.34
N ASN A 73 2.49 -12.50 -21.77
CA ASN A 73 2.55 -12.04 -20.38
C ASN A 73 2.20 -13.14 -19.36
N ILE A 74 1.61 -14.26 -19.82
CA ILE A 74 1.31 -15.42 -18.98
C ILE A 74 2.49 -16.38 -19.02
N VAL A 75 3.23 -16.46 -17.93
CA VAL A 75 4.52 -17.16 -17.82
C VAL A 75 4.46 -18.33 -16.84
N PRO A 76 5.24 -19.41 -17.05
CA PRO A 76 5.36 -20.47 -16.05
C PRO A 76 6.07 -19.94 -14.78
N VAL A 77 5.78 -20.52 -13.61
CA VAL A 77 6.41 -20.11 -12.33
C VAL A 77 7.95 -20.04 -12.42
N SER A 78 8.57 -21.03 -13.06
CA SER A 78 10.02 -21.15 -13.23
C SER A 78 10.68 -20.05 -14.08
N ALA A 79 9.90 -19.21 -14.77
CA ALA A 79 10.41 -18.04 -15.48
C ALA A 79 10.56 -16.81 -14.57
N VAL A 80 9.99 -16.81 -13.36
CA VAL A 80 10.02 -15.66 -12.43
C VAL A 80 10.38 -16.10 -11.00
N PRO A 81 11.68 -16.28 -10.69
CA PRO A 81 12.14 -16.80 -9.40
C PRO A 81 11.76 -15.96 -8.16
N GLU A 82 11.31 -14.71 -8.34
CA GLU A 82 10.76 -13.90 -7.25
C GLU A 82 9.32 -14.28 -6.90
N LEU A 83 8.49 -14.59 -7.90
CA LEU A 83 7.13 -15.09 -7.68
C LEU A 83 7.15 -16.53 -7.15
N GLU A 84 8.12 -17.34 -7.59
CA GLU A 84 8.35 -18.69 -7.04
C GLU A 84 8.63 -18.64 -5.52
N LYS A 85 9.44 -17.68 -5.04
CA LYS A 85 9.68 -17.47 -3.61
C LYS A 85 8.42 -17.06 -2.84
N LEU A 86 7.57 -16.21 -3.43
CA LEU A 86 6.30 -15.80 -2.81
C LEU A 86 5.30 -16.97 -2.73
N LEU A 87 5.24 -17.80 -3.76
CA LEU A 87 4.46 -19.04 -3.77
C LEU A 87 4.97 -20.04 -2.72
N ALA A 88 6.29 -20.24 -2.63
CA ALA A 88 6.90 -21.12 -1.63
C ALA A 88 6.70 -20.61 -0.18
N ALA A 89 6.61 -19.30 0.02
CA ALA A 89 6.23 -18.70 1.31
C ALA A 89 4.74 -18.89 1.66
N ASN A 90 3.89 -19.23 0.68
CA ASN A 90 2.47 -19.57 0.82
C ASN A 90 1.66 -18.56 1.67
N VAL A 91 1.91 -17.27 1.47
CA VAL A 91 1.18 -16.23 2.22
C VAL A 91 -0.19 -15.96 1.60
N LYS A 92 -1.18 -16.71 2.08
CA LYS A 92 -2.60 -16.39 1.89
C LYS A 92 -3.01 -15.43 3.00
N VAL A 93 -3.55 -14.26 2.65
CA VAL A 93 -4.02 -13.26 3.64
C VAL A 93 -5.43 -13.56 4.10
N VAL A 94 -6.33 -13.88 3.16
CA VAL A 94 -7.67 -14.44 3.46
C VAL A 94 -7.52 -15.76 4.21
N GLY A 95 -8.34 -15.96 5.26
CA GLY A 95 -8.30 -17.10 6.16
C GLY A 95 -7.30 -16.98 7.33
N THR A 96 -6.48 -15.92 7.39
CA THR A 96 -5.55 -15.73 8.52
C THR A 96 -6.25 -15.20 9.76
N LYS A 97 -5.80 -15.65 10.94
CA LYS A 97 -6.25 -15.07 12.22
C LYS A 97 -5.66 -13.67 12.37
N VAL A 98 -6.47 -12.70 12.78
CA VAL A 98 -6.00 -11.35 13.04
C VAL A 98 -5.62 -11.20 14.51
N LEU A 99 -4.39 -10.75 14.75
CA LEU A 99 -3.79 -10.59 16.07
C LEU A 99 -3.41 -9.12 16.30
N ALA A 100 -3.91 -8.53 17.37
CA ALA A 100 -3.45 -7.22 17.84
C ALA A 100 -2.00 -7.30 18.34
N LYS A 101 -1.27 -6.19 18.36
CA LYS A 101 0.11 -6.12 18.89
C LYS A 101 0.18 -6.53 20.37
N SER A 102 -0.89 -6.34 21.13
CA SER A 102 -1.11 -6.83 22.50
C SER A 102 -1.28 -8.35 22.63
N GLY A 103 -1.41 -9.10 21.53
CA GLY A 103 -1.66 -10.54 21.53
C GLY A 103 -3.14 -10.94 21.61
N ARG A 104 -4.08 -9.98 21.63
CA ARG A 104 -5.52 -10.25 21.52
C ARG A 104 -5.87 -10.72 20.10
N ILE A 105 -6.53 -11.87 19.98
CA ILE A 105 -7.16 -12.28 18.71
C ILE A 105 -8.39 -11.41 18.49
N ILE A 106 -8.49 -10.81 17.31
CA ILE A 106 -9.59 -9.93 16.89
C ILE A 106 -10.64 -10.72 16.11
N GLY A 107 -10.20 -11.61 15.21
CA GLY A 107 -11.07 -12.30 14.27
C GLY A 107 -10.29 -13.04 13.20
N THR A 108 -10.89 -13.24 12.03
CA THR A 108 -10.27 -13.85 10.84
C THR A 108 -10.44 -12.92 9.64
N VAL A 109 -9.42 -12.78 8.79
CA VAL A 109 -9.56 -12.05 7.52
C VAL A 109 -10.44 -12.85 6.57
N ILE A 110 -11.57 -12.29 6.15
CA ILE A 110 -12.48 -12.93 5.17
C ILE A 110 -12.33 -12.36 3.75
N GLU A 111 -11.83 -11.13 3.62
CA GLU A 111 -11.69 -10.45 2.33
C GLU A 111 -10.50 -9.47 2.35
N VAL A 112 -9.92 -9.21 1.18
CA VAL A 112 -8.82 -8.27 0.96
C VAL A 112 -9.18 -7.34 -0.20
N ILE A 113 -9.12 -6.04 0.05
CA ILE A 113 -9.51 -4.99 -0.89
C ILE A 113 -8.26 -4.30 -1.43
N PHE A 114 -8.12 -4.32 -2.75
CA PHE A 114 -6.99 -3.77 -3.50
C PHE A 114 -7.33 -2.40 -4.08
N ASP A 115 -6.33 -1.51 -4.13
CA ASP A 115 -6.39 -0.27 -4.91
C ASP A 115 -6.02 -0.50 -6.38
N ALA A 116 -6.06 0.57 -7.20
CA ALA A 116 -5.74 0.49 -8.63
C ALA A 116 -4.25 0.19 -8.93
N SER A 117 -3.36 0.28 -7.94
CA SER A 117 -1.95 -0.10 -8.05
C SER A 117 -1.68 -1.53 -7.60
N GLY A 118 -2.72 -2.29 -7.23
CA GLY A 118 -2.60 -3.65 -6.72
C GLY A 118 -2.12 -3.73 -5.27
N LYS A 119 -2.04 -2.61 -4.54
CA LYS A 119 -1.75 -2.64 -3.11
C LYS A 119 -3.01 -2.98 -2.32
N ILE A 120 -2.84 -3.73 -1.24
CA ILE A 120 -3.89 -3.96 -0.25
C ILE A 120 -4.16 -2.61 0.43
N ALA A 121 -5.40 -2.14 0.30
CA ALA A 121 -5.87 -0.90 0.92
C ALA A 121 -6.67 -1.17 2.21
N ALA A 122 -7.35 -2.31 2.29
CA ALA A 122 -8.04 -2.77 3.49
C ALA A 122 -8.20 -4.29 3.51
N CYS A 123 -8.46 -4.86 4.68
CA CYS A 123 -8.98 -6.21 4.87
C CYS A 123 -10.37 -6.13 5.52
N GLU A 124 -11.27 -7.08 5.25
CA GLU A 124 -12.48 -7.26 6.05
C GLU A 124 -12.25 -8.41 7.03
N ILE A 125 -12.56 -8.16 8.30
CA ILE A 125 -12.28 -9.06 9.42
C ILE A 125 -13.60 -9.44 10.07
N GLU A 126 -13.89 -10.73 10.15
CA GLU A 126 -15.01 -11.29 10.89
C GLU A 126 -14.57 -11.65 12.31
N ASP A 127 -15.23 -11.08 13.33
CA ASP A 127 -14.97 -11.44 14.73
C ASP A 127 -15.69 -12.74 15.16
N ALA A 128 -15.44 -13.20 16.39
CA ALA A 128 -16.03 -14.44 16.91
C ALA A 128 -17.56 -14.40 17.09
N GLY A 129 -18.20 -13.24 16.91
CA GLY A 129 -19.66 -13.07 16.89
C GLY A 129 -20.24 -12.95 15.47
N GLY A 130 -19.44 -13.13 14.42
CA GLY A 130 -19.86 -12.97 13.03
C GLY A 130 -19.96 -11.51 12.57
N LYS A 131 -19.44 -10.55 13.35
CA LYS A 131 -19.46 -9.15 12.98
C LYS A 131 -18.29 -8.85 12.05
N VAL A 132 -18.59 -8.52 10.80
CA VAL A 132 -17.60 -8.06 9.82
C VAL A 132 -17.24 -6.60 10.10
N THR A 133 -15.94 -6.30 10.09
CA THR A 133 -15.37 -4.96 10.24
C THR A 133 -14.30 -4.70 9.20
N GLN A 134 -14.31 -3.53 8.56
CA GLN A 134 -13.27 -3.15 7.60
C GLN A 134 -12.07 -2.54 8.32
N PHE A 135 -10.87 -3.04 8.02
CA PHE A 135 -9.64 -2.64 8.67
C PHE A 135 -8.63 -2.08 7.64
N PRO A 136 -8.18 -0.82 7.78
CA PRO A 136 -7.33 -0.18 6.79
C PRO A 136 -5.89 -0.74 6.83
N ALA A 137 -5.31 -1.00 5.65
CA ALA A 137 -4.03 -1.67 5.50
C ALA A 137 -2.85 -0.93 6.16
N GLN A 138 -2.95 0.39 6.32
CA GLN A 138 -1.96 1.22 7.00
C GLN A 138 -1.83 0.90 8.51
N ARG A 139 -2.77 0.14 9.09
CA ARG A 139 -2.70 -0.39 10.47
C ARG A 139 -2.24 -1.85 10.51
N VAL A 140 -2.02 -2.52 9.38
CA VAL A 140 -1.45 -3.87 9.34
C VAL A 140 0.07 -3.77 9.47
N ILE A 141 0.63 -4.56 10.40
CA ILE A 141 2.06 -4.61 10.70
C ILE A 141 2.73 -5.75 9.91
N THR A 142 2.04 -6.88 9.72
CA THR A 142 2.59 -8.05 9.02
C THR A 142 1.49 -8.93 8.44
N TYR A 143 1.65 -9.32 7.18
CA TYR A 143 0.86 -10.37 6.53
C TYR A 143 1.64 -11.70 6.64
N GLY A 144 1.30 -12.56 7.60
CA GLY A 144 1.91 -13.88 7.76
C GLY A 144 1.07 -15.00 7.11
N PRO A 145 1.64 -16.19 6.85
CA PRO A 145 0.93 -17.30 6.20
C PRO A 145 -0.15 -17.99 7.07
N GLN A 146 -0.29 -17.58 8.33
CA GLN A 146 -1.33 -18.08 9.26
C GLN A 146 -1.96 -16.96 10.13
N VAL A 147 -1.23 -15.85 10.31
CA VAL A 147 -1.60 -14.74 11.20
C VAL A 147 -1.30 -13.42 10.52
N THR A 148 -2.30 -12.53 10.48
CA THR A 148 -2.11 -11.12 10.11
C THR A 148 -2.02 -10.29 11.39
N VAL A 149 -0.91 -9.59 11.59
CA VAL A 149 -0.65 -8.79 12.81
C VAL A 149 -1.02 -7.33 12.56
N VAL A 150 -1.77 -6.72 13.47
CA VAL A 150 -2.26 -5.34 13.36
C VAL A 150 -1.86 -4.47 14.56
N ALA A 151 -1.77 -3.16 14.32
CA ALA A 151 -1.70 -2.17 15.38
C ALA A 151 -3.00 -2.16 16.21
N GLU A 152 -2.91 -1.78 17.48
CA GLU A 152 -4.04 -1.76 18.41
C GLU A 152 -5.28 -1.07 17.80
N ILE A 153 -6.43 -1.70 18.02
CA ILE A 153 -7.72 -1.13 17.61
C ILE A 153 -8.20 -0.23 18.74
N ASP A 154 -7.93 1.08 18.64
CA ASP A 154 -8.68 2.08 19.40
C ASP A 154 -10.18 1.89 19.15
N GLU A 155 -10.89 1.32 20.12
CA GLU A 155 -12.35 1.08 20.08
C GLU A 155 -13.16 2.40 20.15
N ARG A 156 -12.49 3.56 20.20
CA ARG A 156 -13.09 4.91 20.13
C ARG A 156 -13.45 5.31 18.70
N VAL A 157 -14.53 4.71 18.18
CA VAL A 157 -15.28 5.27 17.06
C VAL A 157 -16.26 6.32 17.61
N PRO A 158 -16.10 7.62 17.30
CA PRO A 158 -17.20 8.56 17.44
C PRO A 158 -18.23 8.26 16.34
N GLU A 159 -19.50 8.10 16.72
CA GLU A 159 -20.59 7.93 15.76
C GLU A 159 -20.71 9.18 14.86
N PRO A 160 -21.00 9.05 13.56
CA PRO A 160 -21.26 10.21 12.70
C PRO A 160 -22.56 10.90 13.12
N ALA A 161 -22.42 12.02 13.83
CA ALA A 161 -23.54 12.78 14.36
C ALA A 161 -24.49 13.23 13.25
N ASN A 162 -25.77 12.85 13.37
CA ASN A 162 -26.81 13.10 12.37
C ASN A 162 -27.25 14.58 12.38
N ALA A 163 -26.48 15.45 11.73
CA ALA A 163 -26.73 16.89 11.60
C ALA A 163 -27.52 17.21 10.32
N GLY A 164 -28.82 16.89 10.31
CA GLY A 164 -29.70 17.15 9.16
C GLY A 164 -29.91 18.65 8.90
N THR A 165 -29.66 19.09 7.66
CA THR A 165 -30.01 20.44 7.17
C THR A 165 -31.11 20.34 6.11
N LYS A 166 -32.09 21.24 6.15
CA LYS A 166 -33.33 21.18 5.34
C LYS A 166 -33.10 21.55 3.88
N LEU A 167 -33.97 21.06 2.99
CA LEU A 167 -34.10 21.56 1.62
C LEU A 167 -34.78 22.95 1.61
N ALA A 168 -34.04 23.96 1.14
CA ALA A 168 -34.52 25.12 0.38
C ALA A 168 -33.28 25.96 -0.03
N GLY A 169 -33.14 26.48 -1.26
CA GLY A 169 -34.03 26.37 -2.42
C GLY A 169 -34.02 27.63 -3.27
N ALA A 170 -33.00 27.81 -4.13
CA ALA A 170 -32.94 28.87 -5.13
C ALA A 170 -32.08 28.45 -6.33
N ARG A 171 -32.49 28.88 -7.53
CA ARG A 171 -31.65 28.91 -8.75
C ARG A 171 -31.03 30.30 -8.87
N GLU A 172 -29.84 30.38 -9.44
CA GLU A 172 -29.49 31.48 -10.33
C GLU A 172 -28.45 31.03 -11.38
N GLU A 173 -28.51 31.66 -12.54
CA GLU A 173 -27.61 31.48 -13.70
C GLU A 173 -26.56 32.63 -13.68
N VAL A 174 -25.51 32.72 -14.50
CA VAL A 174 -25.13 31.95 -15.70
C VAL A 174 -23.71 31.33 -15.46
N VAL A 175 -22.61 31.39 -16.25
CA VAL A 175 -22.22 31.96 -17.55
C VAL A 175 -21.32 30.93 -18.25
N VAL A 176 -21.41 30.80 -19.58
CA VAL A 176 -20.53 29.94 -20.39
C VAL A 176 -19.36 30.74 -20.95
N GLN A 177 -18.13 30.21 -20.84
CA GLN A 177 -17.01 30.58 -21.70
C GLN A 177 -16.18 29.33 -22.07
N GLU A 178 -15.96 29.14 -23.38
CA GLU A 178 -15.06 28.12 -23.93
C GLU A 178 -13.61 28.65 -24.05
N PRO A 179 -12.60 27.77 -24.25
CA PRO A 179 -11.23 28.06 -23.85
C PRO A 179 -10.35 28.74 -24.92
N PRO A 180 -9.32 29.49 -24.51
CA PRO A 180 -8.18 29.81 -25.35
C PRO A 180 -7.12 28.70 -25.26
N ALA A 181 -6.78 28.06 -26.39
CA ALA A 181 -5.68 27.12 -26.47
C ALA A 181 -4.46 27.73 -27.19
N VAL A 182 -3.39 28.06 -26.47
CA VAL A 182 -2.03 28.10 -27.05
C VAL A 182 -0.93 27.81 -26.02
N SER A 183 0.09 27.10 -26.49
CA SER A 183 1.49 27.09 -26.01
C SER A 183 1.83 26.37 -24.70
N ALA A 184 2.91 25.59 -24.76
CA ALA A 184 3.49 24.90 -23.63
C ALA A 184 4.76 25.60 -23.14
N THR A 185 4.95 25.71 -21.82
CA THR A 185 6.28 25.70 -21.20
C THR A 185 6.20 25.37 -19.72
N ALA A 186 7.29 24.82 -19.17
CA ALA A 186 7.31 24.13 -17.88
C ALA A 186 7.04 25.00 -16.64
N ARG A 187 6.31 24.45 -15.65
CA ARG A 187 6.40 24.82 -14.23
C ARG A 187 5.69 23.82 -13.29
N ALA A 188 6.44 23.01 -12.55
CA ALA A 188 6.06 22.48 -11.22
C ALA A 188 7.22 21.70 -10.55
N PRO A 189 7.96 22.30 -9.60
CA PRO A 189 8.72 21.57 -8.58
C PRO A 189 8.14 21.78 -7.15
N ALA A 190 7.03 22.51 -7.02
CA ALA A 190 6.61 23.10 -5.75
C ALA A 190 5.75 22.19 -4.84
N MET A 191 5.10 21.16 -5.38
CA MET A 191 4.19 20.31 -4.59
C MET A 191 4.92 19.32 -3.68
N ASP A 192 6.05 18.75 -4.13
CA ASP A 192 6.86 17.85 -3.29
C ASP A 192 7.52 18.59 -2.12
N GLU A 193 8.03 19.81 -2.35
CA GLU A 193 8.64 20.62 -1.31
C GLU A 193 7.70 20.89 -0.13
N GLU A 194 6.42 21.16 -0.36
CA GLU A 194 5.50 21.52 0.72
C GLU A 194 5.14 20.32 1.60
N ILE A 195 4.99 19.14 0.99
CA ILE A 195 4.75 17.88 1.71
C ILE A 195 6.01 17.47 2.49
N ALA A 196 7.19 17.55 1.85
CA ALA A 196 8.47 17.29 2.51
C ALA A 196 8.71 18.23 3.69
N LYS A 197 8.52 19.55 3.53
CA LYS A 197 8.64 20.56 4.60
C LYS A 197 7.70 20.26 5.78
N LYS A 198 6.44 19.91 5.52
CA LYS A 198 5.44 19.57 6.55
C LYS A 198 5.74 18.27 7.31
N PHE A 199 6.51 17.36 6.72
CA PHE A 199 7.04 16.17 7.39
C PHE A 199 8.28 16.52 8.24
N ASP A 200 9.25 17.21 7.62
CA ASP A 200 10.49 17.71 8.22
C ASP A 200 10.25 18.52 9.51
N GLU A 201 9.28 19.46 9.51
CA GLU A 201 9.00 20.33 10.66
C GLU A 201 8.51 19.56 11.89
N ARG A 202 7.67 18.54 11.69
CA ARG A 202 7.19 17.67 12.77
C ARG A 202 8.35 16.88 13.37
N GLN A 203 9.23 16.37 12.52
CA GLN A 203 10.39 15.57 12.92
C GLN A 203 11.43 16.45 13.64
N ARG A 204 11.76 17.65 13.13
CA ARG A 204 12.62 18.62 13.84
C ARG A 204 12.09 18.97 15.24
N LYS A 205 10.79 19.26 15.35
CA LYS A 205 10.15 19.58 16.64
C LYS A 205 10.16 18.42 17.64
N PHE A 206 10.24 17.17 17.18
CA PHE A 206 10.35 15.98 18.02
C PHE A 206 11.81 15.67 18.45
N LEU A 207 12.79 16.09 17.65
CA LEU A 207 14.22 15.87 17.89
C LEU A 207 14.86 16.96 18.75
N LEU A 208 14.38 18.20 18.67
CA LEU A 208 14.91 19.33 19.45
C LEU A 208 14.79 19.06 20.96
N GLY A 209 15.92 19.09 21.68
CA GLY A 209 15.99 18.81 23.12
C GLY A 209 16.06 17.33 23.52
N LYS A 210 16.13 16.41 22.55
CA LYS A 210 16.45 14.99 22.80
C LYS A 210 17.96 14.76 22.96
N LYS A 211 18.37 13.61 23.50
CA LYS A 211 19.80 13.23 23.59
C LYS A 211 20.15 12.20 22.52
N ALA A 212 21.32 12.31 21.93
CA ALA A 212 21.81 11.38 20.92
C ALA A 212 22.25 10.05 21.57
N SER A 213 21.69 8.93 21.12
CA SER A 213 22.02 7.59 21.67
C SER A 213 23.35 7.03 21.15
N ARG A 214 23.93 7.65 20.10
CA ARG A 214 25.26 7.35 19.54
C ARG A 214 25.89 8.61 18.95
N ARG A 215 27.22 8.59 18.76
CA ARG A 215 27.98 9.59 18.01
C ARG A 215 27.53 9.58 16.54
N ILE A 216 27.40 10.77 15.92
CA ILE A 216 27.03 10.92 14.51
C ILE A 216 27.99 11.91 13.85
N GLU A 217 28.44 11.58 12.64
CA GLU A 217 29.42 12.33 11.88
C GLU A 217 28.96 12.48 10.42
N THR A 218 29.49 13.47 9.72
CA THR A 218 29.36 13.56 8.26
C THR A 218 30.19 12.47 7.58
N ASP A 219 29.90 12.18 6.31
CA ASP A 219 30.75 11.28 5.51
C ASP A 219 32.14 11.90 5.17
N SER A 220 32.36 13.15 5.58
CA SER A 220 33.67 13.85 5.61
C SER A 220 34.36 13.82 6.98
N GLY A 221 33.85 13.06 7.96
CA GLY A 221 34.45 12.90 9.29
C GLY A 221 34.26 14.09 10.23
N LEU A 222 33.34 15.02 9.93
CA LEU A 222 33.02 16.14 10.81
C LEU A 222 31.95 15.71 11.83
N LEU A 223 32.25 15.89 13.12
CA LEU A 223 31.35 15.56 14.21
C LEU A 223 30.06 16.40 14.18
N ILE A 224 28.90 15.75 14.18
CA ILE A 224 27.58 16.39 14.22
C ILE A 224 27.06 16.44 15.66
N VAL A 225 27.16 15.32 16.38
CA VAL A 225 26.82 15.21 17.82
C VAL A 225 27.52 14.01 18.46
N GLU A 226 27.93 14.13 19.72
CA GLU A 226 28.50 13.02 20.50
C GLU A 226 27.41 12.15 21.15
N GLN A 227 27.78 10.92 21.52
CA GLN A 227 26.90 10.05 22.31
C GLN A 227 26.57 10.69 23.67
N GLY A 228 25.29 10.81 23.99
CA GLY A 228 24.77 11.53 25.16
C GLY A 228 24.59 13.05 24.96
N GLY A 229 25.07 13.61 23.84
CA GLY A 229 24.95 15.02 23.51
C GLY A 229 23.50 15.45 23.23
N GLU A 230 23.17 16.70 23.57
CA GLU A 230 21.83 17.25 23.36
C GLU A 230 21.64 17.78 21.93
N ILE A 231 20.48 17.49 21.35
CA ILE A 231 20.12 17.85 19.98
C ILE A 231 19.57 19.26 19.99
N THR A 232 20.46 20.22 19.78
CA THR A 232 20.15 21.63 19.58
C THR A 232 19.75 21.91 18.13
N GLU A 233 19.23 23.11 17.85
CA GLU A 233 18.93 23.56 16.49
C GLU A 233 20.18 23.52 15.59
N GLU A 234 21.37 23.81 16.13
CA GLU A 234 22.63 23.64 15.38
C GLU A 234 22.89 22.19 14.96
N VAL A 235 22.61 21.22 15.84
CA VAL A 235 22.77 19.79 15.54
C VAL A 235 21.79 19.37 14.43
N LEU A 236 20.55 19.86 14.48
CA LEU A 236 19.54 19.61 13.43
C LEU A 236 19.97 20.22 12.09
N GLN A 237 20.53 21.44 12.09
CA GLN A 237 21.03 22.09 10.88
C GLN A 237 22.26 21.39 10.31
N LYS A 238 23.25 21.02 11.14
CA LYS A 238 24.42 20.23 10.74
C LYS A 238 24.00 18.88 10.16
N ALA A 239 23.08 18.17 10.81
CA ALA A 239 22.53 16.90 10.31
C ALA A 239 21.75 17.05 9.00
N LYS A 240 21.01 18.14 8.81
CA LYS A 240 20.29 18.41 7.56
C LYS A 240 21.25 18.72 6.40
N LEU A 241 22.24 19.59 6.61
CA LEU A 241 23.24 19.95 5.61
C LEU A 241 24.10 18.75 5.19
N ALA A 242 24.31 17.79 6.10
CA ALA A 242 25.05 16.56 5.85
C ALA A 242 24.20 15.39 5.32
N GLY A 243 22.87 15.55 5.12
CA GLY A 243 21.96 14.46 4.78
C GLY A 243 21.70 13.43 5.91
N LYS A 244 22.44 13.51 7.02
CA LYS A 244 22.37 12.64 8.21
C LYS A 244 21.11 12.85 9.07
N PHE A 245 20.14 13.66 8.64
CA PHE A 245 18.94 13.98 9.42
C PHE A 245 18.08 12.74 9.76
N VAL A 246 17.91 11.82 8.82
CA VAL A 246 17.22 10.54 9.07
C VAL A 246 18.00 9.72 10.09
N GLU A 247 19.33 9.66 9.95
CA GLU A 247 20.20 8.92 10.86
C GLU A 247 20.15 9.48 12.29
N LEU A 248 20.17 10.81 12.45
CA LEU A 248 19.93 11.49 13.72
C LEU A 248 18.58 11.11 14.31
N SER A 249 17.52 11.06 13.50
CA SER A 249 16.18 10.74 13.99
C SER A 249 15.99 9.31 14.48
N MET A 250 16.81 8.37 14.01
CA MET A 250 16.86 6.98 14.51
C MET A 250 17.80 6.81 15.71
N SER A 251 18.44 7.90 16.16
CA SER A 251 19.57 7.87 17.10
C SER A 251 19.31 8.76 18.33
N ILE A 252 18.08 8.75 18.84
CA ILE A 252 17.65 9.57 19.98
C ILE A 252 17.23 8.75 21.20
N GLN A 253 17.23 9.41 22.35
CA GLN A 253 16.71 8.93 23.64
C GLN A 253 15.89 10.04 24.31
#